data_AF-A0A2E9MZS1-F1
#
_entry.id   AF-A0A2E9MZS1-F1
#
_cell.length_a   1.000
_cell.length_b   1.000
_cell.length_c   1.000
_cell.angle_alpha   90.00
_cell.angle_beta   90.00
_cell.angle_gamma   90.00
#
_symmetry.space_group_name_H-M   'P 1'
#
loop_
_entity.id
_entity.type
_entity.pdbx_description
1 polymer ?
#
loop_
_entity_poly.entity_id
_entity_poly.type
_entity_poly.pdbx_seq_one_letter_code
_entity_poly.pdbx_strand_id
1 'polypeptide(L)'
;MSAKKFQPESKHLSADLDGDGVISDQELEISRALQEQEITHERAEAQRSMAWFALWGMLLYPSLVVASEFFGLSQAAAILGAMASVYFVSVAGILAAFFGAQAFQNRK
;
A
#
# COMPACT_ATOMS: atom_id res chain seq x y z
N MET A 1 7.34 25.28 -35.44
CA MET A 1 7.19 26.30 -34.38
C MET A 1 5.76 26.79 -34.37
N SER A 2 4.87 26.14 -33.61
CA SER A 2 3.48 26.60 -33.45
C SER A 2 3.20 26.71 -31.95
N ALA A 3 3.25 27.94 -31.46
CA ALA A 3 2.99 28.26 -30.06
C ALA A 3 1.47 28.09 -29.79
N LYS A 4 1.10 27.06 -29.03
CA LYS A 4 -0.26 26.89 -28.54
C LYS A 4 -0.49 27.87 -27.38
N LYS A 5 -1.32 28.89 -27.61
CA LYS A 5 -1.79 29.81 -26.56
C LYS A 5 -2.82 29.14 -25.64
N PHE A 6 -2.68 29.40 -24.35
CA PHE A 6 -3.36 28.78 -23.22
C PHE A 6 -4.85 29.16 -23.07
N GLN A 7 -5.62 28.21 -22.51
CA GLN A 7 -6.94 28.43 -21.89
C GLN A 7 -6.77 28.49 -20.35
N PRO A 8 -7.57 29.27 -19.61
CA PRO A 8 -7.22 29.78 -18.27
C PRO A 8 -7.41 28.80 -17.10
N GLU A 9 -7.88 27.58 -17.35
CA GLU A 9 -8.35 26.65 -16.30
C GLU A 9 -7.73 25.27 -16.55
N SER A 10 -6.41 25.16 -16.48
CA SER A 10 -5.76 23.88 -16.66
C SER A 10 -4.62 23.71 -15.67
N LYS A 11 -4.49 22.48 -15.15
CA LYS A 11 -3.46 21.93 -14.25
C LYS A 11 -1.99 22.18 -14.67
N HIS A 12 -1.75 23.04 -15.64
CA HIS A 12 -0.48 23.33 -16.28
C HIS A 12 0.20 24.59 -15.71
N LEU A 13 -0.48 25.39 -14.88
CA LEU A 13 0.17 26.52 -14.18
C LEU A 13 1.20 26.06 -13.13
N SER A 14 1.10 24.82 -12.63
CA SER A 14 2.04 24.25 -11.66
C SER A 14 3.31 23.67 -12.30
N ALA A 15 3.37 23.65 -13.64
CA ALA A 15 4.53 23.15 -14.39
C ALA A 15 5.43 24.28 -14.94
N ASP A 16 5.02 25.53 -14.73
CA ASP A 16 5.81 26.74 -14.98
C ASP A 16 6.59 27.03 -13.68
N LEU A 17 7.86 26.63 -13.64
CA LEU A 17 8.70 26.66 -12.44
C LEU A 17 9.40 28.01 -12.29
N ASP A 18 9.64 28.73 -13.39
CA ASP A 18 10.27 30.05 -13.42
C ASP A 18 9.29 31.23 -13.58
N GLY A 19 8.02 30.96 -13.90
CA GLY A 19 6.93 31.93 -13.92
C GLY A 19 6.94 32.83 -15.17
N ASP A 20 7.59 32.39 -16.25
CA ASP A 20 7.74 33.16 -17.48
C ASP A 20 6.55 32.98 -18.46
N GLY A 21 5.63 32.06 -18.15
CA GLY A 21 4.44 31.75 -18.95
C GLY A 21 4.69 30.80 -20.14
N VAL A 22 5.89 30.22 -20.27
CA VAL A 22 6.32 29.29 -21.33
C VAL A 22 6.97 28.05 -20.71
N ILE A 23 6.19 26.98 -20.54
CA ILE A 23 6.72 25.70 -20.04
C ILE A 23 7.80 25.17 -21.01
N SER A 24 9.04 25.15 -20.55
CA SER A 24 10.16 24.57 -21.30
C SER A 24 10.16 23.04 -21.20
N ASP A 25 10.80 22.36 -22.15
CA ASP A 25 10.92 20.90 -22.13
C ASP A 25 11.62 20.40 -20.84
N GLN A 26 12.54 21.20 -20.27
CA GLN A 26 13.20 20.90 -19.00
C GLN A 26 12.23 20.98 -17.80
N GLU A 27 11.37 21.98 -17.75
CA GLU A 27 10.39 22.12 -16.65
C GLU A 27 9.34 21.01 -16.70
N LEU A 28 9.00 20.55 -17.90
CA LEU A 28 8.09 19.43 -18.14
C LEU A 28 8.71 18.09 -17.67
N GLU A 29 10.01 17.89 -17.89
CA GLU A 29 10.77 16.74 -17.36
C GLU A 29 10.87 16.78 -15.83
N ILE A 30 11.18 17.95 -15.25
CA ILE A 30 11.26 18.14 -13.81
C ILE A 30 9.90 17.89 -13.16
N SER A 31 8.83 18.45 -13.72
CA SER A 31 7.45 18.25 -13.23
C SER A 31 7.04 16.78 -13.28
N ARG A 32 7.41 16.05 -14.34
CA ARG A 32 7.14 14.62 -14.46
C ARG A 32 7.90 13.81 -13.40
N ALA A 33 9.18 14.13 -13.18
CA ALA A 33 10.00 13.47 -12.16
C ALA A 33 9.45 13.69 -10.74
N LEU A 34 9.02 14.92 -10.43
CA LEU A 34 8.37 15.25 -9.16
C LEU A 34 7.05 14.51 -8.97
N GLN A 35 6.22 14.45 -10.01
CA GLN A 35 4.95 13.72 -9.96
C GLN A 35 5.15 12.21 -9.75
N GLU A 36 6.16 11.63 -10.41
CA GLU A 36 6.49 10.21 -10.24
C GLU A 36 7.03 9.91 -8.83
N GLN A 37 7.84 10.82 -8.28
CA GLN A 37 8.31 10.74 -6.90
C GLN A 37 7.16 10.84 -5.89
N GLU A 38 6.20 11.73 -6.12
CA GLU A 38 5.05 11.92 -5.25
C GLU A 38 4.12 10.71 -5.25
N ILE A 39 3.80 10.15 -6.44
CA ILE A 39 3.04 8.90 -6.58
C ILE A 39 3.77 7.74 -5.86
N THR A 40 5.10 7.69 -5.95
CA THR A 40 5.90 6.66 -5.28
C THR A 40 5.81 6.80 -3.75
N HIS A 41 5.90 8.03 -3.24
CA HIS A 41 5.73 8.32 -1.82
C HIS A 41 4.33 7.97 -1.31
N GLU A 42 3.27 8.34 -2.04
CA GLU A 42 1.89 7.99 -1.70
C GLU A 42 1.70 6.47 -1.62
N ARG A 43 2.25 5.73 -2.59
CA ARG A 43 2.20 4.26 -2.59
C ARG A 43 2.95 3.66 -1.40
N ALA A 44 4.11 4.21 -1.04
CA ALA A 44 4.89 3.73 0.11
C ALA A 44 4.14 3.94 1.43
N GLU A 45 3.49 5.09 1.61
CA GLU A 45 2.71 5.38 2.82
C GLU A 45 1.43 4.52 2.88
N ALA A 46 0.77 4.31 1.74
CA ALA A 46 -0.34 3.36 1.64
C ALA A 46 0.09 1.93 2.00
N GLN A 47 1.23 1.46 1.51
CA GLN A 47 1.76 0.14 1.88
C GLN A 47 2.11 0.06 3.37
N ARG A 48 2.69 1.11 3.95
CA ARG A 48 3.01 1.18 5.38
C ARG A 48 1.75 1.07 6.23
N SER A 49 0.72 1.86 5.94
CA SER A 49 -0.54 1.83 6.68
C SER A 49 -1.26 0.48 6.54
N MET A 50 -1.28 -0.11 5.34
CA MET A 50 -1.80 -1.47 5.11
C MET A 50 -1.03 -2.53 5.89
N ALA A 51 0.31 -2.45 5.90
CA ALA A 51 1.16 -3.37 6.66
C ALA A 51 0.88 -3.26 8.17
N TRP A 52 0.74 -2.05 8.72
CA TRP A 52 0.37 -1.86 10.12
C TRP A 52 -0.99 -2.47 10.46
N PHE A 53 -1.99 -2.28 9.59
CA PHE A 53 -3.31 -2.89 9.79
C PHE A 53 -3.23 -4.43 9.78
N ALA A 54 -2.47 -5.00 8.83
CA ALA A 54 -2.26 -6.45 8.76
C ALA A 54 -1.51 -6.99 10.00
N LEU A 55 -0.50 -6.28 10.49
CA LEU A 55 0.23 -6.63 11.71
C LEU A 55 -0.70 -6.66 12.94
N TRP A 56 -1.57 -5.65 13.09
CA TRP A 56 -2.59 -5.65 14.13
C TRP A 56 -3.57 -6.82 14.00
N GLY A 57 -4.03 -7.12 12.79
CA GLY A 57 -4.92 -8.24 12.53
C GLY A 57 -4.29 -9.60 12.87
N MET A 58 -3.01 -9.80 12.55
CA MET A 58 -2.28 -11.03 12.90
C MET A 58 -2.05 -11.17 14.40
N LEU A 59 -1.82 -10.06 15.11
CA LEU A 59 -1.63 -10.07 16.56
C LEU A 59 -2.94 -10.31 17.34
N LEU A 60 -4.09 -9.98 16.72
CA LEU A 60 -5.40 -10.12 17.34
C LEU A 60 -5.67 -11.56 17.82
N TYR A 61 -5.41 -12.57 17.00
CA TYR A 61 -5.70 -13.96 17.35
C TYR A 61 -4.91 -14.46 18.58
N PRO A 62 -3.57 -14.35 18.64
CA PRO A 62 -2.81 -14.69 19.85
C PRO A 62 -3.22 -13.87 21.08
N SER A 63 -3.53 -12.57 20.90
CA SER A 63 -3.96 -11.72 22.01
C SER A 63 -5.28 -12.19 22.63
N LEU A 64 -6.23 -12.68 21.82
CA LEU A 64 -7.50 -13.23 22.29
C LEU A 64 -7.32 -14.58 22.99
N VAL A 65 -6.36 -15.41 22.57
CA VAL A 65 -6.02 -16.65 23.28
C VAL A 65 -5.54 -16.33 24.70
N VAL A 66 -4.62 -15.38 24.84
CA VAL A 66 -4.12 -14.94 26.16
C VAL A 66 -5.23 -14.28 26.99
N ALA A 67 -6.07 -13.45 26.39
CA ALA A 67 -7.21 -12.84 27.07
C ALA A 67 -8.21 -13.89 27.59
N SER A 68 -8.50 -14.93 26.79
CA SER A 68 -9.41 -16.02 27.20
C SER A 68 -8.91 -16.74 28.44
N GLU A 69 -7.60 -16.97 28.54
CA GLU A 69 -6.98 -17.54 29.73
C GLU A 69 -7.11 -16.60 30.94
N PHE A 70 -6.92 -15.28 30.74
CA PHE A 70 -7.04 -14.28 31.80
C PHE A 70 -8.47 -14.19 32.38
N PHE A 71 -9.50 -14.40 31.55
CA PHE A 71 -10.90 -14.46 31.99
C PHE A 71 -11.32 -15.84 32.53
N GLY A 72 -10.40 -16.82 32.61
CA GLY A 72 -10.68 -18.17 33.13
C GLY A 72 -11.41 -19.09 32.14
N LEU A 73 -11.49 -18.74 30.85
CA LEU A 73 -12.05 -19.58 29.79
C LEU A 73 -10.98 -20.56 29.25
N SER A 74 -10.41 -21.38 30.14
CA SER A 74 -9.31 -22.29 29.81
C SER A 74 -9.64 -23.28 28.69
N GLN A 75 -10.89 -23.75 28.61
CA GLN A 75 -11.32 -24.62 27.53
C GLN A 75 -11.40 -23.91 26.17
N ALA A 76 -11.79 -22.64 26.15
CA ALA A 76 -11.76 -21.84 24.91
C ALA A 76 -10.31 -21.58 24.49
N ALA A 77 -9.44 -21.18 25.42
CA ALA A 77 -8.01 -20.98 25.14
C ALA A 77 -7.34 -22.26 24.58
N ALA A 78 -7.66 -23.43 25.14
CA ALA A 78 -7.16 -24.72 24.64
C ALA A 78 -7.63 -25.05 23.22
N ILE A 79 -8.93 -24.85 22.92
CA ILE A 79 -9.49 -25.09 21.58
C ILE A 79 -8.87 -24.12 20.56
N LEU A 80 -8.80 -22.82 20.90
CA LEU A 80 -8.15 -21.85 20.02
C LEU A 80 -6.68 -22.24 19.81
N GLY A 81 -5.91 -22.48 20.87
CA GLY A 81 -4.50 -22.87 20.77
C GLY A 81 -4.27 -24.12 19.91
N ALA A 82 -5.13 -25.13 20.02
CA ALA A 82 -5.03 -26.36 19.24
C ALA A 82 -5.27 -26.15 17.73
N MET A 83 -6.06 -25.13 17.35
CA MET A 83 -6.36 -24.79 15.95
C MET A 83 -5.35 -23.83 15.33
N ALA A 84 -4.45 -23.24 16.13
CA ALA A 84 -3.54 -22.19 15.68
C ALA A 84 -2.69 -22.62 14.48
N SER A 85 -2.14 -23.84 14.51
CA SER A 85 -1.31 -24.38 13.43
C SER A 85 -2.06 -24.46 12.10
N VAL A 86 -3.30 -24.95 12.12
CA VAL A 86 -4.16 -25.06 10.94
C VAL A 86 -4.49 -23.68 10.39
N TYR A 87 -4.82 -22.72 11.25
CA TYR A 87 -5.09 -21.34 10.85
C TYR A 87 -3.90 -20.70 10.12
N PHE A 88 -2.69 -20.77 10.71
CA PHE A 88 -1.49 -20.19 10.12
C PHE A 88 -1.11 -20.85 8.79
N VAL A 89 -1.19 -22.19 8.71
CA VAL A 89 -0.89 -22.92 7.47
C VAL A 89 -1.89 -22.57 6.38
N SER A 90 -3.18 -22.48 6.69
CA SER A 90 -4.22 -22.09 5.72
C SER A 90 -4.02 -20.65 5.22
N VAL A 91 -3.76 -19.69 6.10
CA VAL A 91 -3.53 -18.28 5.71
C VAL A 91 -2.26 -18.17 4.86
N ALA A 92 -1.16 -18.84 5.25
CA ALA A 92 0.07 -18.87 4.46
C ALA A 92 -0.16 -19.47 3.06
N GLY A 93 -0.98 -20.52 2.96
CA GLY A 93 -1.36 -21.11 1.68
C GLY A 93 -2.11 -20.14 0.76
N ILE A 94 -3.08 -19.40 1.30
CA ILE A 94 -3.83 -18.37 0.55
C ILE A 94 -2.88 -17.26 0.08
N LEU A 95 -2.00 -16.76 0.96
CA LEU A 95 -1.03 -15.73 0.62
C LEU A 95 -0.04 -16.22 -0.45
N ALA A 96 0.47 -17.45 -0.32
CA ALA A 96 1.37 -18.04 -1.31
C ALA A 96 0.71 -18.18 -2.69
N ALA A 97 -0.56 -18.61 -2.73
CA ALA A 97 -1.31 -18.68 -3.98
C ALA A 97 -1.54 -17.29 -4.60
N PHE A 98 -1.92 -16.30 -3.79
CA PHE A 98 -2.18 -14.95 -4.25
C PHE A 98 -0.90 -14.26 -4.77
N PHE A 99 0.17 -14.25 -3.97
CA PHE A 99 1.45 -13.67 -4.39
C PHE A 99 2.11 -14.47 -5.51
N GLY A 100 1.94 -15.79 -5.54
CA GLY A 100 2.39 -16.63 -6.65
C GLY A 100 1.71 -16.26 -7.97
N ALA A 101 0.40 -16.03 -7.95
CA ALA A 101 -0.35 -15.57 -9.11
C ALA A 101 0.07 -14.16 -9.56
N GLN A 102 0.22 -13.22 -8.61
CA GLN A 102 0.66 -11.86 -8.90
C GLN A 102 2.06 -11.80 -9.50
N ALA A 103 3.01 -12.60 -8.97
CA ALA A 103 4.36 -12.70 -9.51
C ALA A 103 4.39 -13.29 -10.92
N PHE A 104 3.49 -14.22 -11.24
CA PHE A 104 3.35 -14.76 -12.61
C PHE A 104 2.78 -13.72 -13.58
N GLN A 105 1.80 -12.92 -13.14
CA GLN A 105 1.22 -11.84 -13.95
C GLN A 105 2.23 -10.74 -14.26
N ASN A 106 3.02 -10.30 -13.27
CA ASN A 106 4.04 -9.26 -13.46
C ASN A 106 5.24 -9.69 -14.31
N ARG A 107 5.40 -10.99 -14.60
CA ARG A 107 6.45 -11.53 -15.47
C ARG A 107 6.07 -11.57 -16.96
N LYS A 108 4.78 -11.44 -17.29
CA LYS A 108 4.31 -11.29 -18.68
C LYS A 108 4.26 -9.81 -19.04
#